data_AF-A0A3C0G2E7-F1
#
_entry.id   AF-A0A3C0G2E7-F1
#
_cell.length_a   1.000
_cell.length_b   1.000
_cell.length_c   1.000
_cell.angle_alpha   90.00
_cell.angle_beta   90.00
_cell.angle_gamma   90.00
#
_symmetry.space_group_name_H-M   'P 1'
#
loop_
_entity.id
_entity.type
_entity.pdbx_description
1 polymer ?
#
loop_
_entity_poly.entity_id
_entity_poly.type
_entity_poly.pdbx_seq_one_letter_code
_entity_poly.pdbx_strand_id
1 'polypeptide(L)'
;GIAAIEKIGEANNFTVVATEDAENFNQDYLKDFMAVVFLNTTGNVLDPVQQSQMERFIQAGGGFVGIHAATDTEYGWPWYGKLVGAYFDSHPLNPNVQEGEVTIVQPNHAATDSLPPSWTVADEWYNFKSIES
;
A
#
# COMPACT_ATOMS: atom_id res chain seq x y z
N GLY A 1 0.12 -5.06 11.77
CA GLY A 1 0.87 -4.63 10.58
C GLY A 1 2.26 -4.13 10.94
N ILE A 2 2.37 -3.03 11.69
CA ILE A 2 3.65 -2.35 12.02
C ILE A 2 4.74 -3.33 12.50
N ALA A 3 4.49 -4.11 13.55
CA ALA A 3 5.46 -5.06 14.08
C ALA A 3 5.97 -6.10 13.05
N ALA A 4 5.14 -6.48 12.07
CA ALA A 4 5.58 -7.37 11.00
C ALA A 4 6.52 -6.67 10.03
N ILE A 5 6.24 -5.41 9.68
CA ILE A 5 7.09 -4.59 8.80
C ILE A 5 8.41 -4.25 9.50
N GLU A 6 8.39 -3.91 10.79
CA GLU A 6 9.58 -3.70 11.62
C GLU A 6 10.48 -4.93 11.62
N LYS A 7 9.91 -6.13 11.82
CA LYS A 7 10.65 -7.40 11.75
C LYS A 7 11.27 -7.64 10.37
N ILE A 8 10.59 -7.27 9.29
CA ILE A 8 11.15 -7.34 7.93
C ILE A 8 12.31 -6.35 7.80
N GLY A 9 12.19 -5.13 8.34
CA GLY A 9 13.25 -4.14 8.36
C GLY A 9 14.50 -4.62 9.08
N GLU A 10 14.35 -5.16 10.28
CA GLU A 10 15.44 -5.77 11.06
C GLU A 10 16.14 -6.88 10.28
N ALA A 11 15.38 -7.78 9.65
CA ALA A 11 15.92 -8.91 8.90
C ALA A 11 16.65 -8.49 7.61
N ASN A 12 16.33 -7.31 7.07
CA ASN A 12 16.84 -6.82 5.78
C ASN A 12 17.68 -5.54 5.90
N ASN A 13 18.11 -5.17 7.11
CA ASN A 13 18.96 -4.02 7.39
C ASN A 13 18.40 -2.67 6.92
N PHE A 14 17.09 -2.42 7.09
CA PHE A 14 16.49 -1.10 6.93
C PHE A 14 15.68 -0.68 8.15
N THR A 15 15.62 0.63 8.40
CA THR A 15 14.89 1.20 9.53
C THR A 15 13.42 1.42 9.15
N VAL A 16 12.52 1.13 10.09
CA VAL A 16 11.09 1.41 9.95
C VAL A 16 10.71 2.44 11.01
N VAL A 17 10.02 3.50 10.57
CA VAL A 17 9.41 4.49 11.47
C VAL A 17 7.92 4.47 11.20
N ALA A 18 7.13 4.16 12.22
CA ALA A 18 5.67 4.18 12.13
C ALA A 18 5.12 5.46 12.76
N THR A 19 4.13 6.04 12.10
CA THR A 19 3.41 7.22 12.59
C THR A 19 1.97 7.20 12.07
N GLU A 20 1.06 7.77 12.84
CA GLU A 20 -0.32 8.08 12.44
C GLU A 20 -0.51 9.60 12.22
N ASP A 21 0.57 10.38 12.38
CA ASP A 21 0.55 11.83 12.31
C ASP A 21 0.93 12.32 10.90
N ALA A 22 -0.07 12.84 10.18
CA ALA A 22 0.06 13.38 8.84
C ALA A 22 0.92 14.66 8.78
N GLU A 23 1.19 15.35 9.89
CA GLU A 23 2.09 16.52 9.89
C GLU A 23 3.52 16.13 9.45
N ASN A 24 3.88 14.86 9.61
CA ASN A 24 5.14 14.30 9.10
C ASN A 24 5.19 14.20 7.56
N PHE A 25 4.08 14.38 6.85
CA PHE A 25 4.04 14.38 5.37
C PHE A 25 4.52 15.72 4.80
N ASN A 26 5.75 16.08 5.12
CA ASN A 26 6.44 17.27 4.64
C ASN A 26 7.82 16.93 4.08
N GLN A 27 8.36 17.81 3.22
CA GLN A 27 9.63 17.57 2.54
C GLN A 27 10.80 17.32 3.50
N ASP A 28 10.85 18.05 4.61
CA ASP A 28 11.97 17.95 5.56
C ASP A 28 11.99 16.61 6.28
N TYR A 29 10.83 16.01 6.49
CA TYR A 29 10.73 14.69 7.08
C TYR A 29 10.90 13.59 6.03
N LEU A 30 10.21 13.68 4.89
CA LEU A 30 10.19 12.64 3.85
C LEU A 30 11.55 12.42 3.17
N LYS A 31 12.46 13.42 3.18
CA LYS A 31 13.79 13.30 2.56
C LYS A 31 14.67 12.20 3.17
N ASP A 32 14.36 11.77 4.41
CA ASP A 32 15.11 10.75 5.12
C ASP A 32 14.61 9.32 4.83
N PHE A 33 13.55 9.18 4.00
CA PHE A 33 12.91 7.90 3.69
C PHE A 33 13.10 7.50 2.24
N MET A 34 13.26 6.19 2.01
CA MET A 34 13.30 5.63 0.66
C MET A 34 11.91 5.22 0.15
N ALA A 35 10.98 4.92 1.06
CA ALA A 35 9.63 4.54 0.73
C ALA A 35 8.66 4.96 1.83
N VAL A 36 7.39 5.15 1.46
CA VAL A 36 6.27 5.31 2.38
C VAL A 36 5.36 4.09 2.27
N VAL A 37 4.81 3.65 3.40
CA VAL A 37 3.89 2.51 3.47
C VAL A 37 2.56 2.99 4.03
N PHE A 38 1.49 2.86 3.25
CA PHE A 38 0.14 3.08 3.72
C PHE A 38 -0.42 1.73 4.18
N LEU A 39 -0.51 1.56 5.50
CA LEU A 39 -0.93 0.31 6.13
C LEU A 39 -2.36 0.47 6.66
N ASN A 40 -3.34 -0.07 5.92
CA ASN A 40 -4.75 -0.08 6.29
C ASN A 40 -5.36 1.33 6.49
N THR A 41 -4.90 2.34 5.76
CA THR A 41 -5.52 3.68 5.77
C THR A 41 -6.88 3.64 5.07
N THR A 42 -7.80 4.55 5.41
CA THR A 42 -9.08 4.73 4.69
C THR A 42 -9.50 6.19 4.67
N GLY A 43 -10.36 6.56 3.71
CA GLY A 43 -10.90 7.92 3.61
C GLY A 43 -9.85 8.93 3.15
N ASN A 44 -9.99 10.18 3.58
CA ASN A 44 -9.07 11.27 3.23
C ASN A 44 -8.15 11.54 4.42
N VAL A 45 -6.84 11.32 4.25
CA VAL A 45 -5.84 11.33 5.32
C VAL A 45 -4.79 12.43 5.14
N LEU A 46 -4.61 12.94 3.92
CA LEU A 46 -3.70 14.02 3.60
C LEU A 46 -4.45 15.27 3.11
N ASP A 47 -4.05 16.43 3.61
CA ASP A 47 -4.50 17.71 3.06
C ASP A 47 -3.83 18.02 1.69
N PRO A 48 -4.29 19.03 0.92
CA PRO A 48 -3.72 19.33 -0.38
C PRO A 48 -2.22 19.68 -0.38
N VAL A 49 -1.69 20.21 0.72
CA VAL A 49 -0.26 20.49 0.85
C VAL A 49 0.51 19.18 0.99
N GLN A 50 0.06 18.30 1.88
CA GLN A 50 0.64 16.98 2.12
C GLN A 50 0.54 16.07 0.89
N GLN A 51 -0.58 16.10 0.17
CA GLN A 51 -0.75 15.44 -1.13
C GLN A 51 0.35 15.90 -2.10
N SER A 52 0.60 17.21 -2.23
CA SER A 52 1.67 17.74 -3.08
C SER A 52 3.07 17.26 -2.64
N GLN A 53 3.31 17.07 -1.34
CA GLN A 53 4.57 16.51 -0.84
C GLN A 53 4.72 15.04 -1.21
N MET A 54 3.63 14.27 -1.15
CA MET A 54 3.60 12.88 -1.62
C MET A 54 3.89 12.78 -3.12
N GLU A 55 3.29 13.64 -3.96
CA GLU A 55 3.58 13.66 -5.40
C GLU A 55 5.07 13.90 -5.66
N ARG A 56 5.64 14.91 -4.98
CA ARG A 56 7.07 15.24 -5.10
C ARG A 56 7.96 14.09 -4.65
N PHE A 57 7.63 13.45 -3.53
CA PHE A 57 8.37 12.31 -3.02
C PHE A 57 8.43 11.16 -4.04
N ILE A 58 7.28 10.78 -4.61
CA ILE A 58 7.21 9.72 -5.64
C ILE A 58 7.93 10.15 -6.93
N GLN A 59 7.74 11.39 -7.40
CA GLN A 59 8.41 11.91 -8.60
C GLN A 59 9.93 12.01 -8.43
N ALA A 60 10.42 12.18 -7.21
CA ALA A 60 11.85 12.18 -6.88
C ALA A 60 12.45 10.77 -6.75
N GLY A 61 11.67 9.71 -6.95
CA GLY A 61 12.12 8.31 -6.89
C GLY A 61 11.84 7.61 -5.56
N GLY A 62 11.05 8.21 -4.67
CA GLY A 62 10.56 7.55 -3.47
C GLY A 62 9.60 6.40 -3.80
N GLY A 63 9.68 5.32 -3.04
CA GLY A 63 8.81 4.15 -3.20
C GLY A 63 7.47 4.30 -2.49
N PHE A 64 6.44 3.61 -2.98
CA PHE A 64 5.14 3.50 -2.32
C PHE A 64 4.76 2.04 -2.15
N VAL A 65 4.20 1.70 -0.99
CA VAL A 65 3.56 0.41 -0.74
C VAL A 65 2.20 0.66 -0.09
N GLY A 66 1.12 0.25 -0.76
CA GLY A 66 -0.22 0.22 -0.20
C GLY A 66 -0.58 -1.18 0.29
N ILE A 67 -1.08 -1.30 1.51
CA ILE A 67 -1.50 -2.58 2.10
C ILE A 67 -2.98 -2.51 2.49
N HIS A 68 -3.73 -3.51 2.05
CA HIS A 68 -5.16 -3.71 2.33
C HIS A 68 -6.00 -2.48 1.97
N ALA A 69 -6.57 -1.81 2.97
CA ALA A 69 -7.47 -0.68 2.81
C ALA A 69 -6.81 0.57 2.21
N ALA A 70 -5.50 0.58 1.94
CA ALA A 70 -4.85 1.68 1.22
C ALA A 70 -5.54 2.02 -0.13
N THR A 71 -6.24 1.09 -0.77
CA THR A 71 -7.04 1.34 -1.98
C THR A 71 -8.43 1.96 -1.70
N ASP A 72 -8.83 2.05 -0.43
CA ASP A 72 -9.99 2.75 0.12
C ASP A 72 -9.60 4.15 0.67
N THR A 73 -8.46 4.70 0.22
CA THR A 73 -7.89 5.99 0.65
C THR A 73 -7.88 7.00 -0.51
N GLU A 74 -8.03 8.29 -0.20
CA GLU A 74 -7.85 9.44 -1.09
C GLU A 74 -8.71 9.46 -2.39
N TYR A 75 -9.97 9.00 -2.32
CA TYR A 75 -10.88 8.96 -3.48
C TYR A 75 -11.05 10.29 -4.24
N GLY A 76 -10.90 11.42 -3.53
CA GLY A 76 -11.04 12.77 -4.10
C GLY A 76 -9.82 13.25 -4.88
N TRP A 77 -8.73 12.47 -4.89
CA TRP A 77 -7.45 12.86 -5.47
C TRP A 77 -7.04 11.85 -6.56
N PRO A 78 -7.41 12.11 -7.83
CA PRO A 78 -7.22 11.15 -8.93
C PRO A 78 -5.77 10.73 -9.16
N TRP A 79 -4.79 11.54 -8.75
CA TRP A 79 -3.38 11.18 -8.81
C TRP A 79 -3.07 9.95 -7.93
N TYR A 80 -3.63 9.89 -6.72
CA TYR A 80 -3.47 8.74 -5.84
C TYR A 80 -4.10 7.48 -6.44
N GLY A 81 -5.29 7.59 -7.03
CA GLY A 81 -5.92 6.48 -7.78
C GLY A 81 -5.01 5.86 -8.84
N LYS A 82 -4.27 6.71 -9.57
CA LYS A 82 -3.27 6.25 -10.55
C LYS A 82 -2.05 5.59 -9.92
N LEU A 83 -1.64 6.07 -8.74
CA LEU A 83 -0.54 5.46 -7.99
C LEU A 83 -0.93 4.06 -7.47
N VAL A 84 -2.13 3.90 -6.92
CA VAL A 84 -2.59 2.60 -6.39
C VAL A 84 -3.15 1.66 -7.46
N GLY A 85 -3.49 2.18 -8.64
CA GLY A 85 -3.91 1.42 -9.82
C GLY A 85 -5.39 1.04 -9.86
N ALA A 86 -6.07 0.95 -8.73
CA ALA A 86 -7.51 0.78 -8.65
C ALA A 86 -8.07 1.19 -7.28
N TYR A 87 -9.37 1.45 -7.22
CA TYR A 87 -10.07 1.76 -5.97
C TYR A 87 -10.84 0.57 -5.44
N PHE A 88 -10.94 0.49 -4.12
CA PHE A 88 -11.82 -0.46 -3.45
C PHE A 88 -13.27 -0.32 -3.93
N ASP A 89 -13.93 -1.45 -4.17
CA ASP A 89 -15.34 -1.51 -4.51
C ASP A 89 -16.15 -2.29 -3.47
N SER A 90 -15.75 -3.52 -3.17
CA SER A 90 -16.45 -4.38 -2.22
C SER A 90 -15.58 -5.55 -1.73
N HIS A 91 -16.04 -6.22 -0.68
CA HIS A 91 -15.51 -7.50 -0.20
C HIS A 91 -16.67 -8.40 0.26
N PRO A 92 -16.46 -9.72 0.46
CA PRO A 92 -17.49 -10.59 1.03
C PRO A 92 -17.99 -10.09 2.38
N LEU A 93 -19.26 -10.30 2.72
CA LEU A 93 -19.84 -9.76 3.97
C LEU A 93 -19.78 -10.73 5.15
N ASN A 94 -20.42 -11.90 5.04
CA ASN A 94 -20.52 -12.84 6.16
C ASN A 94 -20.34 -14.31 5.69
N PRO A 95 -19.21 -14.96 6.03
CA PRO A 95 -18.01 -14.37 6.63
C PRO A 95 -17.31 -13.43 5.63
N ASN A 96 -16.72 -12.34 6.13
CA ASN A 96 -15.92 -11.41 5.31
C ASN A 96 -14.54 -11.96 4.97
N VAL A 97 -13.95 -12.73 5.89
CA VAL A 97 -12.72 -13.50 5.67
C VAL A 97 -13.06 -14.84 5.04
N GLN A 98 -12.44 -15.15 3.91
CA GLN A 98 -12.66 -16.40 3.17
C GLN A 98 -11.35 -17.01 2.71
N GLU A 99 -11.29 -18.33 2.61
CA GLU A 99 -10.16 -19.01 1.96
C GLU A 99 -10.18 -18.71 0.45
N GLY A 100 -9.02 -18.30 -0.07
CA GLY A 100 -8.78 -18.09 -1.49
C GLY A 100 -7.46 -18.71 -1.91
N GLU A 101 -7.40 -19.20 -3.16
CA GLU A 101 -6.14 -19.61 -3.77
C GLU A 101 -5.52 -18.42 -4.52
N VAL A 102 -4.32 -18.03 -4.12
CA VAL A 102 -3.51 -17.03 -4.84
C VAL A 102 -2.68 -17.76 -5.88
N THR A 103 -2.74 -17.30 -7.13
CA THR A 103 -1.97 -17.86 -8.24
C THR A 103 -1.01 -16.81 -8.79
N ILE A 104 0.26 -17.18 -8.96
CA ILE A 104 1.27 -16.31 -9.57
C ILE A 104 1.07 -16.26 -11.08
N VAL A 105 0.72 -15.07 -11.59
CA VAL A 105 0.53 -14.84 -13.03
C VAL A 105 1.83 -14.43 -13.76
N GLN A 106 2.85 -14.00 -13.02
CA GLN A 106 4.16 -13.62 -13.55
C GLN A 106 5.30 -14.26 -12.73
N PRO A 107 5.74 -15.49 -13.06
CA PRO A 107 6.68 -16.27 -12.24
C PRO A 107 8.16 -15.86 -12.31
N ASN A 108 8.50 -14.73 -12.95
CA ASN A 108 9.88 -14.23 -13.09
C ASN A 108 10.01 -12.75 -12.69
N HIS A 109 9.25 -12.33 -11.68
CA HIS A 109 9.33 -10.98 -11.13
C HIS A 109 10.03 -11.02 -9.78
N ALA A 110 10.83 -10.00 -9.43
CA ALA A 110 11.55 -9.96 -8.15
C ALA A 110 10.63 -10.02 -6.90
N ALA A 111 9.34 -9.74 -7.08
CA ALA A 111 8.33 -9.85 -6.02
C ALA A 111 7.71 -11.25 -5.88
N THR A 112 7.93 -12.15 -6.85
CA THR A 112 7.25 -13.45 -6.95
C THR A 112 8.21 -14.63 -7.14
N ASP A 113 9.49 -14.39 -7.39
CA ASP A 113 10.49 -15.42 -7.73
C ASP A 113 10.74 -16.43 -6.60
N SER A 114 10.60 -16.01 -5.34
CA SER A 114 10.75 -16.87 -4.17
C SER A 114 9.45 -17.57 -3.74
N LEU A 115 8.32 -17.30 -4.41
CA LEU A 115 7.00 -17.79 -4.02
C LEU A 115 6.63 -19.08 -4.78
N PRO A 116 5.83 -19.98 -4.17
CA PRO A 116 5.26 -21.10 -4.91
C PRO A 116 4.30 -20.61 -6.01
N PRO A 117 4.03 -21.42 -7.05
CA PRO A 117 3.12 -21.03 -8.13
C PRO A 117 1.69 -20.71 -7.66
N SER A 118 1.22 -21.38 -6.62
CA SER A 118 -0.02 -21.04 -5.91
C SER A 118 0.02 -21.45 -4.44
N TRP A 119 -0.83 -20.83 -3.61
CA TRP A 119 -1.09 -21.24 -2.23
C TRP A 119 -2.49 -20.80 -1.78
N THR A 120 -3.02 -21.45 -0.75
CA THR A 120 -4.28 -21.06 -0.11
C THR A 120 -4.02 -20.19 1.11
N VAL A 121 -4.77 -19.10 1.24
CA VAL A 121 -4.75 -18.21 2.40
C VAL A 121 -6.15 -17.71 2.70
N ALA A 122 -6.46 -17.50 3.98
CA ALA A 122 -7.71 -16.87 4.40
C ALA A 122 -7.50 -15.37 4.56
N ASP A 123 -8.27 -14.56 3.85
CA ASP A 123 -8.20 -13.10 3.92
C ASP A 123 -9.56 -12.45 3.58
N GLU A 124 -9.66 -11.14 3.81
CA GLU A 124 -10.75 -10.30 3.32
C GLU A 124 -10.46 -9.82 1.90
N TRP A 125 -10.89 -10.61 0.91
CA TRP A 125 -10.59 -10.36 -0.51
C TRP A 125 -11.38 -9.20 -1.11
N TYR A 126 -10.69 -8.33 -1.85
CA TYR A 126 -11.29 -7.13 -2.44
C TYR A 126 -11.60 -7.29 -3.92
N ASN A 127 -12.78 -6.78 -4.30
CA ASN A 127 -13.10 -6.42 -5.66
C ASN A 127 -12.74 -4.94 -5.88
N PHE A 128 -12.32 -4.62 -7.10
CA PHE A 128 -11.85 -3.28 -7.46
C PHE A 128 -12.68 -2.67 -8.58
N LYS A 129 -12.75 -1.34 -8.58
CA LYS A 129 -13.34 -0.50 -9.62
C LYS A 129 -12.33 0.53 -10.13
N SER A 130 -12.65 1.16 -11.26
CA SER A 130 -11.81 2.21 -11.88
C SER A 130 -10.36 1.76 -12.03
N ILE A 131 -10.18 0.57 -12.60
CA ILE A 131 -8.87 -0.03 -12.83
C ILE A 131 -8.16 0.79 -13.91
N GLU A 132 -7.01 1.35 -13.57
CA GLU A 132 -6.14 2.03 -14.52
C GLU A 132 -5.41 0.99 -15.38
N SER A 133 -5.36 1.23 -16.70
CA SER A 133 -4.83 0.31 -17.73
C SER A 133 -3.68 0.92 -18.51
#